data_AF-A0A1A8D344-F1
#
_entry.id   AF-A0A1A8D344-F1
#
_cell.length_a   1.000
_cell.length_b   1.000
_cell.length_c   1.000
_cell.angle_alpha   90.00
_cell.angle_beta   90.00
_cell.angle_gamma   90.00
#
_symmetry.space_group_name_H-M   'P 1'
#
loop_
_entity.id
_entity.type
_entity.pdbx_description
1 polymer ?
#
loop_
_entity_poly.entity_id
_entity_poly.type
_entity_poly.pdbx_seq_one_letter_code
_entity_poly.pdbx_strand_id
1 'polypeptide(L)'
;VQQCPDSGSVRFRMGYHAIPSMSHIHLHVISQDFDSPCLKNKKHWNSFTTDYFMPSHDVIRMLETDGRVTVKEGASELLKLHLRCHVCHREIPTIPALKEHIKSHFSK
;
A
#
# COMPACT_ATOMS: atom_id res chain seq x y z
N VAL A 1 10.37 -11.69 -15.97
CA VAL A 1 9.38 -12.05 -14.91
C VAL A 1 8.91 -13.50 -15.03
N GLN A 2 8.59 -14.00 -16.23
CA GLN A 2 8.16 -15.41 -16.45
C GLN A 2 9.18 -16.50 -16.08
N GLN A 3 10.44 -16.15 -15.82
CA GLN A 3 11.49 -17.08 -15.40
C GLN A 3 11.68 -17.13 -13.87
N CYS A 4 10.94 -16.34 -13.10
CA CYS A 4 10.93 -16.44 -11.64
C CYS A 4 9.96 -17.56 -11.24
N PRO A 5 10.38 -18.55 -10.43
CA PRO A 5 9.52 -19.64 -9.96
C PRO A 5 8.24 -19.15 -9.28
N ASP A 6 8.32 -18.00 -8.60
CA ASP A 6 7.22 -17.38 -7.86
C ASP A 6 6.40 -16.37 -8.68
N SER A 7 6.61 -16.31 -10.01
CA SER A 7 6.00 -15.28 -10.86
C SER A 7 4.47 -15.27 -10.91
N GLY A 8 3.81 -16.33 -10.43
CA GLY A 8 2.35 -16.44 -10.34
C GLY A 8 1.74 -16.32 -8.94
N SER A 9 2.54 -16.33 -7.85
CA SER A 9 2.02 -16.36 -6.48
C SER A 9 1.90 -14.98 -5.83
N VAL A 10 2.72 -14.02 -6.27
CA VAL A 10 2.81 -12.68 -5.66
C VAL A 10 1.94 -11.67 -6.43
N ARG A 11 0.97 -11.07 -5.73
CA ARG A 11 0.13 -10.00 -6.28
C ARG A 11 0.85 -8.65 -6.15
N PHE A 12 0.80 -7.84 -7.20
CA PHE A 12 1.35 -6.49 -7.21
C PHE A 12 0.27 -5.43 -7.20
N ARG A 13 0.59 -4.25 -6.68
CA ARG A 13 -0.17 -3.00 -6.83
C ARG A 13 0.70 -1.92 -7.43
N MET A 14 0.06 -1.05 -8.20
CA MET A 14 0.67 0.12 -8.80
C MET A 14 -0.08 1.38 -8.37
N GLY A 15 0.63 2.39 -7.89
CA GLY A 15 -0.01 3.61 -7.41
C GLY A 15 0.95 4.60 -6.75
N TYR A 16 0.35 5.62 -6.14
CA TYR A 16 1.04 6.80 -5.61
C TYR A 16 0.62 7.03 -4.16
N HIS A 17 1.52 7.62 -3.36
CA HIS A 17 1.09 8.21 -2.11
C HIS A 17 0.28 9.49 -2.37
N ALA A 18 -0.86 9.63 -1.68
CA ALA A 18 -1.75 10.78 -1.79
C ALA A 18 -1.03 12.11 -1.50
N ILE A 19 -0.10 12.11 -0.55
CA ILE A 19 0.83 13.22 -0.32
C ILE A 19 2.25 12.66 -0.48
N PRO A 20 3.03 13.11 -1.48
CA PRO A 20 4.39 12.65 -1.70
C PRO A 20 5.28 12.88 -0.48
N SER A 21 6.07 11.88 -0.10
CA SER A 21 7.10 12.04 0.95
C SER A 21 8.38 12.71 0.45
N MET A 22 8.49 12.92 -0.86
CA MET A 22 9.60 13.57 -1.55
C MET A 22 9.05 14.59 -2.54
N SER A 23 9.90 15.46 -3.06
CA SER A 23 9.48 16.59 -3.92
C SER A 23 8.83 16.18 -5.24
N HIS A 24 9.18 15.00 -5.77
CA HIS A 24 8.69 14.53 -7.06
C HIS A 24 7.71 13.36 -6.91
N ILE A 25 6.75 13.33 -7.84
CA ILE A 25 5.83 12.20 -7.99
C ILE A 25 6.64 10.96 -8.34
N HIS A 26 6.35 9.85 -7.65
CA HIS A 26 6.95 8.56 -7.91
C HIS A 26 5.88 7.48 -7.89
N LEU A 27 5.85 6.68 -8.96
CA LEU A 27 4.99 5.50 -9.04
C LEU A 27 5.61 4.37 -8.23
N HIS A 28 4.85 3.82 -7.31
CA HIS A 28 5.20 2.58 -6.64
C HIS A 28 4.70 1.39 -7.45
N VAL A 29 5.58 0.42 -7.66
CA VAL A 29 5.22 -0.95 -8.06
C VAL A 29 5.61 -1.84 -6.89
N ILE A 30 4.63 -2.36 -6.17
CA ILE A 30 4.86 -3.00 -4.86
C ILE A 30 4.13 -4.35 -4.78
N SER A 31 4.82 -5.38 -4.30
CA SER A 31 4.22 -6.67 -3.99
C SER A 31 3.40 -6.59 -2.70
N GLN A 32 2.35 -7.40 -2.60
CA GLN A 32 1.39 -7.35 -1.49
C GLN A 32 1.72 -8.32 -0.33
N ASP A 33 2.86 -9.01 -0.36
CA ASP A 33 3.34 -9.80 0.77
C ASP A 33 3.75 -8.90 1.96
N PHE A 34 4.31 -7.72 1.67
CA PHE A 34 4.84 -6.76 2.65
C PHE A 34 5.86 -7.38 3.64
N ASP A 35 6.56 -8.45 3.25
CA ASP A 35 7.60 -9.07 4.06
C ASP A 35 8.94 -8.36 3.88
N SER A 36 9.15 -7.31 4.66
CA SER A 36 10.40 -6.54 4.59
C SER A 36 10.90 -6.12 5.96
N PRO A 37 12.22 -6.18 6.23
CA PRO A 37 12.80 -5.57 7.42
C PRO A 37 12.58 -4.05 7.47
N CYS A 38 12.31 -3.40 6.33
CA CYS A 38 12.05 -1.97 6.22
C CYS A 38 10.62 -1.56 6.60
N LEU A 39 9.69 -2.51 6.75
CA LEU A 39 8.37 -2.25 7.34
C LEU A 39 8.55 -2.13 8.87
N LYS A 40 8.65 -0.88 9.35
CA LYS A 40 9.08 -0.55 10.72
C LYS A 40 8.01 0.12 11.59
N ASN A 41 7.08 0.86 10.98
CA ASN A 41 6.14 1.69 11.72
C ASN A 41 4.77 1.72 11.04
N LYS A 42 3.77 2.23 11.79
CA LYS A 42 2.39 2.36 11.33
C LYS A 42 2.24 3.20 10.06
N LYS A 43 3.03 4.26 9.92
CA LYS A 43 3.02 5.12 8.73
C LYS A 43 3.40 4.33 7.47
N HIS A 44 4.45 3.49 7.53
CA HIS A 44 4.84 2.65 6.40
C HIS A 44 3.72 1.68 6.01
N TRP A 45 3.02 1.08 6.98
CA TRP A 45 1.91 0.18 6.68
C TRP A 45 0.72 0.91 6.06
N ASN A 46 0.23 1.93 6.74
CA ASN A 46 -0.97 2.65 6.34
C ASN A 46 -0.79 3.42 5.02
N SER A 47 0.43 3.85 4.68
CA SER A 47 0.69 4.55 3.42
C SER A 47 0.47 3.67 2.19
N PHE A 48 0.54 2.34 2.33
CA PHE A 48 0.29 1.40 1.24
C PHE A 48 -1.05 0.66 1.33
N THR A 49 -1.65 0.56 2.53
CA THR A 49 -2.82 -0.32 2.78
C THR A 49 -4.12 0.41 3.09
N THR A 50 -4.13 1.73 2.94
CA THR A 50 -5.34 2.58 3.08
C THR A 50 -5.58 3.37 1.78
N ASP A 51 -6.64 4.17 1.75
CA ASP A 51 -6.92 5.16 0.70
C ASP A 51 -5.79 6.21 0.53
N TYR A 52 -4.79 6.24 1.42
CA TYR A 52 -3.58 7.02 1.23
C TYR A 52 -2.78 6.55 0.00
N PHE A 53 -2.91 5.28 -0.39
CA PHE A 53 -2.31 4.75 -1.62
C PHE A 53 -3.31 4.85 -2.76
N MET A 54 -3.13 5.83 -3.63
CA MET A 54 -3.98 6.06 -4.81
C MET A 54 -3.58 5.10 -5.94
N PRO A 55 -4.47 4.19 -6.38
CA PRO A 55 -4.17 3.30 -7.49
C PRO A 55 -3.87 4.07 -8.78
N SER A 56 -2.88 3.61 -9.56
CA SER A 56 -2.45 4.31 -10.78
C SER A 56 -3.58 4.47 -11.80
N HIS A 57 -4.43 3.46 -11.96
CA HIS A 57 -5.60 3.53 -12.85
C HIS A 57 -6.62 4.61 -12.43
N ASP A 58 -6.77 4.87 -11.14
CA ASP A 58 -7.67 5.93 -10.64
C ASP A 58 -7.08 7.31 -10.92
N VAL A 59 -5.78 7.47 -10.71
CA VAL A 59 -5.06 8.73 -11.01
C VAL A 59 -5.12 9.06 -12.50
N ILE A 60 -4.89 8.09 -13.38
CA ILE A 60 -5.02 8.27 -14.83
C ILE A 60 -6.44 8.71 -15.19
N ARG A 61 -7.45 8.01 -14.68
CA ARG A 61 -8.85 8.33 -14.95
C ARG A 61 -9.20 9.76 -14.50
N MET A 62 -8.77 10.18 -13.31
CA MET A 62 -9.01 11.56 -12.83
C MET A 62 -8.34 12.62 -13.71
N LEU A 63 -7.14 12.34 -14.21
CA LEU A 63 -6.46 13.24 -15.15
C LEU A 63 -7.21 13.33 -16.48
N GLU A 64 -7.70 12.20 -16.99
CA GLU A 64 -8.46 12.14 -18.24
C GLU A 64 -9.83 12.83 -18.13
N THR A 65 -10.51 12.72 -16.99
CA THR A 65 -11.86 13.30 -16.80
C THR A 65 -11.83 14.75 -16.33
N ASP A 66 -10.96 15.08 -15.37
CA ASP A 66 -11.02 16.34 -14.61
C ASP A 66 -9.81 17.25 -14.91
N GLY A 67 -8.81 16.74 -15.65
CA GLY A 67 -7.56 17.44 -15.94
C GLY A 67 -6.65 17.63 -14.72
N ARG A 68 -6.98 17.01 -13.58
CA ARG A 68 -6.25 17.18 -12.31
C ARG A 68 -6.42 15.97 -11.41
N VAL A 69 -5.51 15.83 -10.44
CA VAL A 69 -5.64 14.86 -9.35
C VAL A 69 -6.13 15.60 -8.11
N THR A 70 -7.23 15.12 -7.54
CA THR A 70 -7.81 15.62 -6.29
C THR A 70 -7.48 14.66 -5.15
N VAL A 71 -6.89 15.19 -4.08
CA VAL A 71 -6.62 14.44 -2.86
C VAL A 71 -7.66 14.82 -1.83
N LYS A 72 -8.28 13.82 -1.18
CA LYS A 72 -9.29 14.05 -0.13
C LYS A 72 -8.67 14.85 1.03
N GLU A 73 -9.41 15.81 1.56
CA GLU A 73 -9.03 16.50 2.79
C GLU A 73 -8.82 15.49 3.93
N GLY A 74 -7.85 15.75 4.79
CA GLY A 74 -7.52 14.86 5.91
C GLY A 74 -6.81 13.57 5.51
N ALA A 75 -6.28 13.44 4.28
CA ALA A 75 -5.51 12.26 3.86
C ALA A 75 -4.38 11.89 4.85
N SER A 76 -3.76 12.87 5.52
CA SER A 76 -2.76 12.63 6.57
C SER A 76 -3.27 11.79 7.75
N GLU A 77 -4.57 11.85 8.06
CA GLU A 77 -5.18 11.10 9.16
C GLU A 77 -5.25 9.61 8.87
N LEU A 78 -5.29 9.22 7.59
CA LEU A 78 -5.23 7.81 7.17
C LEU A 78 -3.94 7.12 7.66
N LEU A 79 -2.85 7.87 7.79
CA LEU A 79 -1.58 7.35 8.31
C LEU A 79 -1.63 7.02 9.80
N LYS A 80 -2.59 7.57 10.55
CA LYS A 80 -2.72 7.40 12.00
C LYS A 80 -3.66 6.26 12.40
N LEU A 81 -4.44 5.73 11.44
CA LEU A 81 -5.40 4.65 11.65
C LEU A 81 -4.80 3.43 12.37
N HIS A 82 -5.67 2.66 13.03
CA HIS A 82 -5.32 1.38 13.60
C HIS A 82 -4.75 0.44 12.52
N LEU A 83 -3.77 -0.39 12.88
CA LEU A 83 -3.20 -1.34 11.92
C LEU A 83 -4.25 -2.40 11.61
N ARG A 84 -4.63 -2.48 10.34
CA ARG A 84 -5.58 -3.46 9.84
C ARG A 84 -4.93 -4.31 8.77
N CYS A 85 -5.10 -5.62 8.83
CA CYS A 85 -4.63 -6.52 7.78
C CYS A 85 -5.32 -6.18 6.45
N HIS A 86 -4.54 -6.07 5.37
CA HIS A 86 -5.07 -5.74 4.04
C HIS A 86 -5.80 -6.94 3.38
N VAL A 87 -5.62 -8.15 3.90
CA VAL A 87 -6.24 -9.39 3.40
C VAL A 87 -7.52 -9.72 4.16
N CYS A 88 -7.45 -9.86 5.49
CA CYS A 88 -8.57 -10.35 6.31
C CYS A 88 -9.22 -9.28 7.19
N HIS A 89 -8.75 -8.04 7.12
CA HIS A 89 -9.30 -6.88 7.83
C HIS A 89 -9.29 -6.96 9.37
N ARG A 90 -8.57 -7.93 9.95
CA ARG A 90 -8.32 -7.99 11.40
C ARG A 90 -7.49 -6.80 11.85
N GLU A 91 -7.88 -6.19 12.97
CA GLU A 91 -7.08 -5.17 13.65
C GLU A 91 -5.96 -5.83 14.47
N ILE A 92 -4.77 -5.24 14.41
CA ILE A 92 -3.55 -5.78 15.02
C ILE A 92 -2.86 -4.68 15.84
N PRO A 93 -2.46 -4.92 17.08
CA PRO A 93 -2.04 -3.83 17.97
C PRO A 93 -0.66 -3.26 17.62
N THR A 94 0.26 -4.05 17.03
CA THR A 94 1.66 -3.65 16.83
C THR A 94 2.21 -4.11 15.48
N ILE A 95 3.25 -3.42 14.99
CA ILE A 95 3.94 -3.79 13.75
C ILE A 95 4.58 -5.19 13.83
N PRO A 96 5.28 -5.59 14.91
CA PRO A 96 5.81 -6.96 15.00
C PRO A 96 4.72 -8.03 14.90
N ALA A 97 3.59 -7.86 15.61
CA ALA A 97 2.47 -8.78 15.52
C ALA A 97 1.84 -8.82 14.12
N LEU A 98 1.77 -7.66 13.45
CA LEU A 98 1.29 -7.56 12.07
C LEU A 98 2.20 -8.29 11.09
N LYS A 99 3.53 -8.12 11.22
CA LYS A 99 4.52 -8.81 10.37
C LYS A 99 4.45 -10.32 10.53
N GLU A 100 4.18 -10.82 11.72
CA GLU A 100 3.96 -12.25 11.92
C GLU A 100 2.61 -12.69 11.36
N HIS A 101 1.56 -11.89 11.54
CA HIS A 101 0.25 -12.19 11.00
C HIS A 101 0.22 -12.29 9.48
N ILE A 102 0.87 -11.38 8.75
CA ILE A 102 0.82 -11.37 7.27
C ILE A 102 1.41 -12.64 6.65
N LYS A 103 2.38 -13.27 7.32
CA LYS A 103 2.95 -14.56 6.87
C LYS A 103 1.93 -15.69 6.86
N SER A 104 0.89 -15.61 7.69
CA SER A 104 -0.20 -16.60 7.65
C SER A 104 -1.04 -16.55 6.36
N HIS A 105 -0.92 -15.46 5.58
CA HIS A 105 -1.55 -15.31 4.27
C HIS A 105 -0.63 -15.66 3.10
N PHE A 106 0.63 -16.05 3.37
CA PHE A 106 1.51 -16.52 2.30
C PHE A 106 0.95 -17.85 1.81
N SER A 107 0.72 -17.92 0.49
CA SER A 107 0.33 -19.19 -0.13
C SER A 107 1.46 -20.19 0.09
N LYS A 108 1.11 -21.45 0.37
CA LYS A 108 2.07 -22.55 0.32
C LYS A 108 2.52 -22.79 -1.11
#